data_AF-A0A7X9WM97-F1
#
_entry.id   AF-A0A7X9WM97-F1
#
_cell.length_a   1.000
_cell.length_b   1.000
_cell.length_c   1.000
_cell.angle_alpha   90.00
_cell.angle_beta   90.00
_cell.angle_gamma   90.00
#
_symmetry.space_group_name_H-M   'P 1'
#
loop_
_entity.id
_entity.type
_entity.pdbx_description
1 polymer ?
#
loop_
_entity_poly.entity_id
_entity_poly.type
_entity_poly.pdbx_seq_one_letter_code
_entity_poly.pdbx_strand_id
1 'polypeptide(L)'
;MRFWLAAAFLPALLAQAQTAAPWTTQEMREQVSALAFDPARFLADQDDQRDLVRLSYTGDDWDWPVWSILIRDACGSERPWPRDCLRGRVAWMVRAPVPERGAERPRWRGSSLVGALTAKKIGDRAALAAGLDAARLDWVQADLGTCPGAMAAFGKITEAKWIDAARIAPDPQGDLNLVLHADRIKVEVPYFTRTTTYQGWIAPGSPAEWANELAKTLEPCWRPAAAPPPWRLPPKAVD
;
A
#
# COMPACT_ATOMS: atom_id res chain seq x y z
N MET A 1 -20.97 -74.64 8.57
CA MET A 1 -20.35 -73.36 8.96
C MET A 1 -19.35 -72.97 7.89
N ARG A 2 -19.68 -71.99 7.03
CA ARG A 2 -18.77 -71.40 6.03
C ARG A 2 -18.76 -69.89 6.27
N PHE A 3 -17.66 -69.38 6.81
CA PHE A 3 -17.41 -67.95 6.94
C PHE A 3 -16.90 -67.42 5.60
N TRP A 4 -17.63 -66.49 4.99
CA TRP A 4 -17.11 -65.64 3.92
C TRP A 4 -16.83 -64.26 4.52
N LEU A 5 -15.55 -63.93 4.68
CA LEU A 5 -15.07 -62.58 4.95
C LEU A 5 -15.07 -61.82 3.61
N ALA A 6 -16.05 -60.96 3.40
CA ALA A 6 -15.99 -59.96 2.34
C ALA A 6 -15.04 -58.83 2.80
N ALA A 7 -13.85 -58.79 2.20
CA ALA A 7 -12.91 -57.69 2.39
C ALA A 7 -13.45 -56.42 1.72
N ALA A 8 -13.77 -55.41 2.52
CA ALA A 8 -14.11 -54.08 2.04
C ALA A 8 -12.83 -53.39 1.51
N PHE A 9 -12.71 -53.25 0.19
CA PHE A 9 -11.78 -52.31 -0.43
C PHE A 9 -12.37 -50.91 -0.29
N LEU A 10 -11.89 -50.14 0.69
CA LEU A 10 -12.04 -48.69 0.73
C LEU A 10 -10.89 -48.10 -0.09
N PRO A 11 -11.12 -47.53 -1.29
CA PRO A 11 -10.08 -46.75 -1.96
C PRO A 11 -9.84 -45.50 -1.12
N ALA A 12 -8.65 -45.41 -0.52
CA ALA A 12 -8.16 -44.18 0.06
C ALA A 12 -8.09 -43.11 -1.05
N LEU A 13 -9.08 -42.21 -1.08
CA LEU A 13 -8.99 -40.95 -1.79
C LEU A 13 -7.85 -40.15 -1.17
N LEU A 14 -6.64 -40.36 -1.69
CA LEU A 14 -5.55 -39.41 -1.56
C LEU A 14 -5.99 -38.15 -2.31
N ALA A 15 -6.65 -37.24 -1.59
CA ALA A 15 -6.73 -35.85 -1.99
C ALA A 15 -5.28 -35.35 -2.01
N GLN A 16 -4.64 -35.41 -3.17
CA GLN A 16 -3.42 -34.67 -3.42
C GLN A 16 -3.79 -33.20 -3.22
N ALA A 17 -3.44 -32.63 -2.06
CA ALA A 17 -3.42 -31.20 -1.89
C ALA A 17 -2.49 -30.67 -2.97
N GLN A 18 -3.05 -30.14 -4.05
CA GLN A 18 -2.30 -29.44 -5.08
C GLN A 18 -1.67 -28.25 -4.38
N THR A 19 -0.40 -28.39 -4.02
CA THR A 19 0.42 -27.25 -3.61
C THR A 19 0.42 -26.28 -4.77
N ALA A 20 -0.13 -25.09 -4.58
CA ALA A 20 -0.19 -24.06 -5.59
C ALA A 20 1.22 -23.83 -6.17
N ALA A 21 1.31 -23.69 -7.49
CA ALA A 21 2.57 -23.39 -8.14
C ALA A 21 3.15 -22.08 -7.59
N PRO A 22 4.48 -21.97 -7.39
CA PRO A 22 5.10 -20.73 -6.96
C PRO A 22 4.76 -19.59 -7.91
N TRP A 23 4.48 -18.41 -7.35
CA TRP A 23 4.27 -17.22 -8.16
C TRP A 23 5.56 -16.76 -8.85
N THR A 24 5.43 -16.24 -10.06
CA THR A 24 6.47 -15.49 -10.76
C THR A 24 6.80 -14.20 -10.01
N THR A 25 7.93 -13.55 -10.33
CA THR A 25 8.29 -12.24 -9.75
C THR A 25 7.20 -11.18 -9.99
N GLN A 26 6.57 -11.21 -11.18
CA GLN A 26 5.49 -10.29 -11.52
C GLN A 26 4.26 -10.53 -10.64
N GLU A 27 3.80 -11.77 -10.54
CA GLU A 27 2.66 -12.13 -9.69
C GLU A 27 2.96 -11.85 -8.22
N MET A 28 4.18 -12.16 -7.75
CA MET A 28 4.61 -11.85 -6.38
C MET A 28 4.51 -10.36 -6.08
N ARG A 29 5.01 -9.51 -6.98
CA ARG A 29 4.88 -8.04 -6.85
C ARG A 29 3.41 -7.64 -6.75
N GLU A 30 2.56 -8.13 -7.65
CA GLU A 30 1.13 -7.80 -7.66
C GLU A 30 0.44 -8.24 -6.36
N GLN A 31 0.75 -9.44 -5.87
CA GLN A 31 0.20 -9.95 -4.60
C GLN A 31 0.72 -9.17 -3.39
N VAL A 32 2.01 -8.81 -3.34
CA VAL A 32 2.58 -7.96 -2.28
C VAL A 32 1.92 -6.60 -2.29
N SER A 33 1.81 -5.96 -3.46
CA SER A 33 1.18 -4.65 -3.59
C SER A 33 -0.28 -4.70 -3.15
N ALA A 34 -1.05 -5.68 -3.63
CA ALA A 34 -2.46 -5.83 -3.30
C ALA A 34 -2.71 -6.25 -1.84
N LEU A 35 -1.80 -6.99 -1.20
CA LEU A 35 -2.01 -7.48 0.16
C LEU A 35 -1.49 -6.51 1.23
N ALA A 36 -0.36 -5.84 0.99
CA ALA A 36 0.34 -5.04 1.99
C ALA A 36 0.42 -3.54 1.67
N PHE A 37 0.45 -3.14 0.40
CA PHE A 37 0.66 -1.75 0.00
C PHE A 37 -0.58 -1.10 -0.61
N ASP A 38 -1.74 -1.74 -0.58
CA ASP A 38 -3.01 -1.10 -0.94
C ASP A 38 -3.55 -0.33 0.29
N PRO A 39 -3.51 1.02 0.28
CA PRO A 39 -3.99 1.82 1.40
C PRO A 39 -5.49 1.61 1.66
N ALA A 40 -6.28 1.19 0.67
CA ALA A 40 -7.70 0.87 0.88
C ALA A 40 -7.93 -0.37 1.76
N ARG A 41 -6.85 -1.10 2.12
CA ARG A 41 -6.89 -2.27 3.00
C ARG A 41 -6.34 -2.04 4.39
N PHE A 42 -5.78 -0.86 4.70
CA PHE A 42 -5.00 -0.66 5.93
C PHE A 42 -5.79 -0.86 7.22
N LEU A 43 -7.10 -0.68 7.19
CA LEU A 43 -7.97 -0.80 8.34
C LEU A 43 -9.14 -1.73 8.04
N ALA A 44 -9.55 -2.49 9.06
CA ALA A 44 -10.57 -3.53 8.91
C ALA A 44 -11.99 -2.96 8.72
N ASP A 45 -12.21 -1.73 9.15
CA ASP A 45 -13.49 -1.05 9.04
C ASP A 45 -13.66 -0.47 7.63
N GLN A 46 -14.60 -1.06 6.89
CA GLN A 46 -14.85 -0.74 5.48
C GLN A 46 -15.48 0.65 5.21
N ASP A 47 -15.47 1.53 6.21
CA ASP A 47 -16.09 2.84 6.14
C ASP A 47 -15.18 3.86 5.46
N ASP A 48 -15.08 3.75 4.14
CA ASP A 48 -14.25 4.62 3.29
C ASP A 48 -14.66 6.10 3.33
N GLN A 49 -15.81 6.43 3.91
CA GLN A 49 -16.27 7.81 4.10
C GLN A 49 -15.34 8.64 5.00
N ARG A 50 -14.46 8.00 5.76
CA ARG A 50 -13.45 8.67 6.60
C ARG A 50 -12.08 8.79 5.93
N ASP A 51 -11.89 8.16 4.78
CA ASP A 51 -10.65 8.27 4.04
C ASP A 51 -10.56 9.67 3.46
N LEU A 52 -9.41 10.30 3.69
CA LEU A 52 -9.17 11.66 3.20
C LEU A 52 -8.16 11.62 2.06
N VAL A 53 -7.11 10.82 2.22
CA VAL A 53 -6.07 10.64 1.22
C VAL A 53 -5.55 9.21 1.28
N ARG A 54 -5.37 8.61 0.10
CA ARG A 54 -4.63 7.36 -0.10
C ARG A 54 -3.43 7.65 -0.99
N LEU A 55 -2.25 7.22 -0.55
CA LEU A 55 -0.98 7.42 -1.24
C LEU A 55 -0.32 6.08 -1.52
N SER A 56 0.26 5.92 -2.70
CA SER A 56 1.10 4.76 -3.03
C SER A 56 2.33 5.21 -3.81
N TYR A 57 3.52 5.02 -3.24
CA TYR A 57 4.79 5.20 -3.92
C TYR A 57 5.21 3.86 -4.54
N THR A 58 5.33 3.84 -5.86
CA THR A 58 5.92 2.73 -6.61
C THR A 58 7.19 3.15 -7.34
N GLY A 59 8.13 2.22 -7.47
CA GLY A 59 9.41 2.45 -8.15
C GLY A 59 9.37 2.05 -9.61
N ASP A 60 9.85 2.94 -10.49
CA ASP A 60 10.09 2.71 -11.92
C ASP A 60 8.87 2.15 -12.71
N ASP A 61 9.11 1.72 -13.95
CA ASP A 61 8.14 1.05 -14.84
C ASP A 61 7.68 -0.32 -14.32
N TRP A 62 8.33 -0.81 -13.27
CA TRP A 62 8.06 -2.11 -12.67
C TRP A 62 7.23 -2.04 -11.40
N ASP A 63 6.70 -0.88 -11.02
CA ASP A 63 5.79 -0.72 -9.88
C ASP A 63 6.28 -1.38 -8.58
N TRP A 64 7.58 -1.27 -8.27
CA TRP A 64 8.13 -1.83 -7.04
C TRP A 64 7.53 -1.11 -5.82
N PRO A 65 6.86 -1.80 -4.87
CA PRO A 65 6.21 -1.14 -3.75
C PRO A 65 7.25 -0.54 -2.80
N VAL A 66 7.22 0.78 -2.61
CA VAL A 66 8.18 1.49 -1.73
C VAL A 66 7.52 1.79 -0.39
N TRP A 67 6.42 2.55 -0.41
CA TRP A 67 5.57 2.80 0.73
C TRP A 67 4.16 3.15 0.28
N SER A 68 3.19 2.97 1.18
CA SER A 68 1.82 3.44 0.99
C SER A 68 1.31 4.06 2.28
N ILE A 69 0.51 5.12 2.17
CA ILE A 69 -0.04 5.86 3.31
C ILE A 69 -1.54 5.98 3.15
N LEU A 70 -2.27 5.73 4.23
CA LEU A 70 -3.68 6.07 4.37
C LEU A 70 -3.81 7.19 5.41
N ILE A 71 -4.53 8.25 5.09
CA ILE A 71 -4.87 9.34 6.02
C ILE A 71 -6.39 9.37 6.20
N ARG A 72 -6.85 9.33 7.45
CA ARG A 72 -8.28 9.37 7.80
C ARG A 72 -8.55 10.34 8.94
N ASP A 73 -9.83 10.67 9.10
CA ASP A 73 -10.33 11.26 10.34
C ASP A 73 -10.06 10.36 11.55
N ALA A 74 -9.71 10.95 12.69
CA ALA A 74 -9.37 10.24 13.94
C ALA A 74 -10.58 9.66 14.69
N CYS A 75 -11.71 9.47 14.01
CA CYS A 75 -12.93 8.94 14.60
C CYS A 75 -12.81 7.43 14.84
N GLY A 76 -13.35 6.95 15.96
CA GLY A 76 -13.50 5.51 16.23
C GLY A 76 -14.55 4.84 15.34
N SER A 77 -14.79 3.55 15.55
CA SER A 77 -15.81 2.78 14.80
C SER A 77 -17.25 3.05 15.25
N GLU A 78 -17.44 3.64 16.44
CA GLU A 78 -18.76 3.91 17.01
C GLU A 78 -19.42 5.15 16.37
N ARG A 79 -20.67 4.99 15.92
CA ARG A 79 -21.49 6.07 15.34
C ARG A 79 -22.64 6.43 16.30
N PRO A 80 -23.10 7.70 16.33
CA PRO A 80 -22.61 8.84 15.56
C PRO A 80 -21.29 9.40 16.10
N TRP A 81 -20.45 9.94 15.21
CA TRP A 81 -19.15 10.46 15.60
C TRP A 81 -19.22 11.86 16.26
N PRO A 82 -18.45 12.10 17.33
CA PRO A 82 -18.28 13.45 17.87
C PRO A 82 -17.67 14.40 16.84
N ARG A 83 -18.12 15.65 16.79
CA ARG A 83 -17.59 16.66 15.83
C ARG A 83 -16.08 16.86 15.93
N ASP A 84 -15.51 16.70 17.12
CA ASP A 84 -14.09 16.95 17.35
C ASP A 84 -13.19 15.86 16.76
N CYS A 85 -13.67 14.61 16.60
CA CYS A 85 -12.86 13.57 15.96
C CYS A 85 -12.71 13.81 14.45
N LEU A 86 -13.68 14.46 13.81
CA LEU A 86 -13.62 14.89 12.40
C LEU A 86 -12.59 16.00 12.15
N ARG A 87 -11.97 16.54 13.20
CA ARG A 87 -10.84 17.47 13.11
C ARG A 87 -9.49 16.79 13.33
N GLY A 88 -9.46 15.64 14.02
CA GLY A 88 -8.27 14.84 14.19
C GLY A 88 -7.92 14.10 12.90
N ARG A 89 -6.63 13.90 12.63
CA ARG A 89 -6.14 13.26 11.41
C ARG A 89 -5.04 12.27 11.78
N VAL A 90 -5.20 11.02 11.38
CA VAL A 90 -4.21 9.97 11.62
C VAL A 90 -3.76 9.39 10.29
N ALA A 91 -2.44 9.26 10.14
CA ALA A 91 -1.80 8.56 9.04
C ALA A 91 -1.37 7.16 9.48
N TRP A 92 -1.55 6.18 8.60
CA TRP A 92 -0.95 4.85 8.69
C TRP A 92 -0.08 4.63 7.48
N MET A 93 1.10 4.03 7.66
CA MET A 93 2.05 3.76 6.59
C MET A 93 2.53 2.31 6.65
N VAL A 94 2.52 1.65 5.50
CA VAL A 94 3.38 0.47 5.24
C VAL A 94 4.58 0.93 4.43
N ARG A 95 5.80 0.57 4.84
CA ARG A 95 7.03 0.87 4.09
C ARG A 95 7.90 -0.38 3.98
N ALA A 96 8.41 -0.62 2.76
CA ALA A 96 9.32 -1.71 2.50
C ALA A 96 10.64 -1.52 3.28
N PRO A 97 11.23 -2.62 3.79
CA PRO A 97 12.43 -2.55 4.61
C PRO A 97 13.62 -1.97 3.84
N VAL A 98 14.54 -1.35 4.57
CA VAL A 98 15.85 -0.96 4.00
C VAL A 98 16.64 -2.23 3.71
N PRO A 99 17.16 -2.46 2.49
CA PRO A 99 18.06 -3.57 2.22
C PRO A 99 19.31 -3.49 3.10
N GLU A 100 19.94 -4.62 3.44
CA GLU A 100 21.11 -4.66 4.34
C GLU A 100 22.29 -3.82 3.85
N ARG A 101 22.46 -3.70 2.52
CA ARG A 101 23.50 -2.87 1.89
C ARG A 101 23.10 -1.40 1.73
N GLY A 102 21.99 -0.99 2.35
CA GLY A 102 21.34 0.29 2.09
C GLY A 102 20.52 0.28 0.79
N ALA A 103 19.80 1.37 0.55
CA ALA A 103 19.10 1.61 -0.71
C ALA A 103 19.65 2.89 -1.34
N GLU A 104 20.36 2.78 -2.47
CA GLU A 104 20.79 3.95 -3.25
C GLU A 104 19.58 4.68 -3.84
N ARG A 105 18.53 3.93 -4.20
CA ARG A 105 17.26 4.46 -4.70
C ARG A 105 16.08 3.88 -3.90
N PRO A 106 15.01 4.66 -3.64
CA PRO A 106 13.85 4.17 -2.88
C PRO A 106 13.28 2.86 -3.43
N ARG A 107 13.21 2.71 -4.76
CA ARG A 107 12.72 1.50 -5.46
C ARG A 107 13.41 0.19 -5.05
N TRP A 108 14.67 0.24 -4.60
CA TRP A 108 15.41 -0.97 -4.22
C TRP A 108 14.86 -1.65 -2.97
N ARG A 109 14.14 -0.92 -2.12
CA ARG A 109 13.40 -1.49 -0.99
C ARG A 109 12.35 -2.49 -1.50
N GLY A 110 11.53 -2.05 -2.47
CA GLY A 110 10.48 -2.86 -3.07
C GLY A 110 11.00 -4.04 -3.87
N SER A 111 12.01 -3.82 -4.73
CA SER A 111 12.58 -4.91 -5.53
C SER A 111 13.28 -5.97 -4.66
N SER A 112 13.99 -5.56 -3.60
CA SER A 112 14.63 -6.50 -2.65
C SER A 112 13.60 -7.30 -1.88
N LEU A 113 12.52 -6.65 -1.40
CA LEU A 113 11.42 -7.32 -0.72
C LEU A 113 10.77 -8.38 -1.62
N VAL A 114 10.38 -8.01 -2.84
CA VAL A 114 9.74 -8.94 -3.77
C VAL A 114 10.70 -10.07 -4.15
N GLY A 115 11.97 -9.76 -4.46
CA GLY A 115 12.97 -10.78 -4.78
C GLY A 115 13.18 -11.80 -3.64
N ALA A 116 13.22 -11.33 -2.39
CA ALA A 116 13.34 -12.20 -1.22
C ALA A 116 12.11 -13.10 -1.02
N LEU A 117 10.89 -12.60 -1.28
CA LEU A 117 9.66 -13.38 -1.20
C LEU A 117 9.55 -14.39 -2.35
N THR A 118 9.92 -14.02 -3.57
CA THR A 118 9.97 -14.92 -4.73
C THR A 118 10.97 -16.06 -4.49
N ALA A 119 12.14 -15.77 -3.92
CA ALA A 119 13.15 -16.80 -3.62
C ALA A 119 12.65 -17.87 -2.64
N LYS A 120 11.64 -17.54 -1.80
CA LYS A 120 10.97 -18.50 -0.91
C LYS A 120 9.95 -19.40 -1.61
N LYS A 121 9.73 -19.23 -2.93
CA LYS A 121 8.80 -20.01 -3.76
C LYS A 121 7.36 -20.02 -3.23
N ILE A 122 6.91 -18.88 -2.70
CA ILE A 122 5.54 -18.69 -2.21
C ILE A 122 4.56 -18.74 -3.38
N GLY A 123 3.47 -19.53 -3.26
CA GLY A 123 2.42 -19.69 -4.28
C GLY A 123 1.01 -19.42 -3.78
N ASP A 124 0.84 -19.02 -2.52
CA ASP A 124 -0.47 -18.74 -1.93
C ASP A 124 -0.43 -17.57 -0.94
N ARG A 125 -1.61 -17.02 -0.63
CA ARG A 125 -1.76 -15.82 0.20
C ARG A 125 -1.40 -16.05 1.67
N ALA A 126 -1.60 -17.25 2.21
CA ALA A 126 -1.29 -17.53 3.62
C ALA A 126 0.23 -17.59 3.82
N ALA A 127 0.94 -18.26 2.91
CA ALA A 127 2.40 -18.25 2.86
C ALA A 127 2.97 -16.85 2.61
N LEU A 128 2.31 -16.04 1.77
CA LEU A 128 2.69 -14.63 1.57
C LEU A 128 2.56 -13.81 2.85
N ALA A 129 1.43 -13.91 3.56
CA ALA A 129 1.24 -13.17 4.82
C ALA A 129 2.30 -13.54 5.87
N ALA A 130 2.65 -14.83 5.98
CA ALA A 130 3.75 -15.27 6.84
C ALA A 130 5.12 -14.75 6.37
N GLY A 131 5.33 -14.71 5.04
CA GLY A 131 6.53 -14.15 4.43
C GLY A 131 6.71 -12.66 4.73
N LEU A 132 5.62 -11.89 4.71
CA LEU A 132 5.59 -10.45 5.01
C LEU A 132 5.87 -10.16 6.49
N ASP A 133 5.32 -10.94 7.43
CA ASP A 133 5.67 -10.86 8.85
C ASP A 133 7.18 -11.02 9.07
N ALA A 134 7.78 -12.01 8.40
CA ALA A 134 9.21 -12.27 8.50
C ALA A 134 10.07 -11.19 7.82
N ALA A 135 9.50 -10.44 6.87
CA ALA A 135 10.21 -9.43 6.08
C ALA A 135 10.38 -8.08 6.81
N ARG A 136 9.82 -7.92 8.01
CA ARG A 136 9.99 -6.74 8.88
C ARG A 136 9.65 -5.42 8.17
N LEU A 137 8.51 -5.39 7.49
CA LEU A 137 7.97 -4.13 6.95
C LEU A 137 7.67 -3.17 8.09
N ASP A 138 7.88 -1.88 7.86
CA ASP A 138 7.44 -0.87 8.81
C ASP A 138 5.91 -0.75 8.70
N TRP A 139 5.19 -1.06 9.78
CA TRP A 139 3.77 -0.77 9.92
C TRP A 139 3.60 0.26 11.04
N VAL A 140 3.43 1.52 10.64
CA VAL A 140 3.54 2.68 11.54
C VAL A 140 2.34 3.60 11.40
N GLN A 141 2.11 4.42 12.43
CA GLN A 141 1.08 5.44 12.43
C GLN A 141 1.61 6.76 13.01
N ALA A 142 1.00 7.88 12.61
CA ALA A 142 1.30 9.21 13.14
C ALA A 142 0.02 10.04 13.26
N ASP A 143 -0.08 10.85 14.31
CA ASP A 143 -1.15 11.83 14.47
C ASP A 143 -0.68 13.17 13.90
N LEU A 144 -1.30 13.62 12.82
CA LEU A 144 -0.94 14.86 12.13
C LEU A 144 -1.15 16.09 13.02
N GLY A 145 -2.13 16.06 13.93
CA GLY A 145 -2.44 17.17 14.83
C GLY A 145 -1.35 17.42 15.87
N THR A 146 -0.62 16.37 16.26
CA THR A 146 0.51 16.47 17.20
C THR A 146 1.88 16.52 16.52
N CYS A 147 1.97 16.12 15.26
CA CYS A 147 3.22 16.08 14.53
C CYS A 147 3.60 17.48 14.02
N PRO A 148 4.77 18.05 14.40
CA PRO A 148 5.16 19.40 14.02
C PRO A 148 5.12 19.62 12.50
N GLY A 149 4.33 20.61 12.06
CA GLY A 149 4.22 20.98 10.65
C GLY A 149 3.35 20.05 9.78
N ALA A 150 2.89 18.90 10.29
CA ALA A 150 2.18 17.91 9.48
C ALA A 150 0.82 18.40 8.97
N MET A 151 0.01 19.08 9.81
CA MET A 151 -1.25 19.67 9.34
C MET A 151 -1.05 20.76 8.28
N ALA A 152 0.01 21.56 8.41
CA ALA A 152 0.35 22.58 7.42
C ALA A 152 0.80 21.94 6.10
N ALA A 153 1.65 20.90 6.15
CA ALA A 153 2.05 20.13 4.98
C ALA A 153 0.86 19.43 4.31
N PHE A 154 -0.05 18.85 5.10
CA PHE A 154 -1.26 18.19 4.61
C PHE A 154 -2.17 19.17 3.85
N GLY A 155 -2.37 20.38 4.38
CA GLY A 155 -3.19 21.41 3.74
C GLY A 155 -2.68 21.87 2.36
N LYS A 156 -1.37 21.79 2.11
CA LYS A 156 -0.76 22.21 0.83
C LYS A 156 -1.20 21.40 -0.39
N ILE A 157 -1.93 20.30 -0.21
CA ILE A 157 -2.49 19.54 -1.35
C ILE A 157 -3.40 20.42 -2.23
N THR A 158 -4.04 21.44 -1.65
CA THR A 158 -4.91 22.37 -2.39
C THR A 158 -4.14 23.29 -3.34
N GLU A 159 -2.82 23.40 -3.16
CA GLU A 159 -1.93 24.20 -4.00
C GLU A 159 -1.29 23.36 -5.13
N ALA A 160 -1.46 22.03 -5.09
CA ALA A 160 -0.84 21.12 -6.05
C ALA A 160 -1.45 21.24 -7.45
N LYS A 161 -0.59 21.14 -8.48
CA LYS A 161 -0.97 21.15 -9.89
C LYS A 161 -1.40 19.75 -10.33
N TRP A 162 -2.69 19.48 -10.27
CA TRP A 162 -3.29 18.19 -10.65
C TRP A 162 -3.21 17.88 -12.15
N ILE A 163 -3.09 18.92 -12.97
CA ILE A 163 -3.02 18.82 -14.43
C ILE A 163 -1.69 19.41 -14.88
N ASP A 164 -0.93 18.63 -15.64
CA ASP A 164 0.27 19.11 -16.33
C ASP A 164 -0.13 19.82 -17.64
N ALA A 165 -0.29 21.14 -17.56
CA ALA A 165 -0.69 21.96 -18.71
C ALA A 165 0.32 21.87 -19.87
N ALA A 166 1.62 21.71 -19.57
CA ALA A 166 2.66 21.62 -20.60
C ALA A 166 2.55 20.34 -21.43
N ARG A 167 1.93 19.28 -20.89
CA ARG A 167 1.66 18.04 -21.63
C ARG A 167 0.42 18.15 -22.53
N ILE A 168 -0.58 18.94 -22.12
CA ILE A 168 -1.84 19.10 -22.86
C ILE A 168 -1.68 20.14 -23.98
N ALA A 169 -1.00 21.23 -23.68
CA ALA A 169 -0.74 22.33 -24.60
C ALA A 169 0.76 22.64 -24.56
N PRO A 170 1.61 21.80 -25.20
CA PRO A 170 3.04 22.02 -25.20
C PRO A 170 3.39 23.33 -25.88
N ASP A 171 4.25 24.12 -25.24
CA ASP A 171 4.85 25.30 -25.85
C ASP A 171 5.76 24.83 -27.00
N PRO A 172 5.51 25.24 -28.26
CA PRO A 172 6.37 24.88 -29.39
C PRO A 172 7.83 25.31 -29.22
N GLN A 173 8.10 26.28 -28.35
CA GLN A 173 9.44 26.79 -28.03
C GLN A 173 9.99 26.25 -26.70
N GLY A 174 9.20 25.46 -25.97
CA GLY A 174 9.58 24.89 -24.69
C GLY A 174 10.44 23.63 -24.83
N ASP A 175 11.28 23.37 -23.82
CA ASP A 175 12.07 22.15 -23.75
C ASP A 175 11.19 20.91 -23.58
N LEU A 176 11.48 19.87 -24.35
CA LEU A 176 10.89 18.53 -24.21
C LEU A 176 11.47 17.83 -22.97
N ASN A 177 10.77 17.91 -21.85
CA ASN A 177 11.11 17.16 -20.63
C ASN A 177 10.59 15.72 -20.71
N LEU A 178 11.38 14.81 -21.29
CA LEU A 178 11.10 13.38 -21.28
C LEU A 178 11.62 12.75 -19.98
N VAL A 179 10.70 12.27 -19.14
CA VAL A 179 11.04 11.57 -17.90
C VAL A 179 10.86 10.07 -18.12
N LEU A 180 11.96 9.32 -18.11
CA LEU A 180 11.99 7.86 -18.26
C LEU A 180 12.37 7.19 -16.94
N HIS A 181 11.82 5.99 -16.71
CA HIS A 181 12.18 5.13 -15.58
C HIS A 181 12.11 5.78 -14.19
N ALA A 182 11.15 6.71 -14.05
CA ALA A 182 10.95 7.46 -12.83
C ALA A 182 10.04 6.72 -11.86
N ASP A 183 10.35 6.89 -10.58
CA ASP A 183 9.46 6.50 -9.51
C ASP A 183 8.16 7.30 -9.59
N ARG A 184 7.05 6.69 -9.18
CA ARG A 184 5.71 7.27 -9.29
C ARG A 184 5.04 7.29 -7.94
N ILE A 185 4.24 8.32 -7.70
CA ILE A 185 3.32 8.38 -6.57
C ILE A 185 1.90 8.52 -7.13
N LYS A 186 1.04 7.58 -6.72
CA LYS A 186 -0.40 7.69 -6.88
C LYS A 186 -0.97 8.42 -5.67
N VAL A 187 -1.77 9.44 -5.92
CA VAL A 187 -2.50 10.23 -4.91
C VAL A 187 -3.98 10.11 -5.21
N GLU A 188 -4.75 9.62 -4.26
CA GLU A 188 -6.21 9.52 -4.35
C GLU A 188 -6.85 10.30 -3.22
N VAL A 189 -7.77 11.20 -3.57
CA VAL A 189 -8.57 11.99 -2.63
C VAL A 189 -10.02 11.58 -2.83
N PRO A 190 -10.53 10.61 -2.05
CA PRO A 190 -11.94 10.27 -2.06
C PRO A 190 -12.77 11.41 -1.47
N TYR A 191 -13.91 11.69 -2.10
CA TYR A 191 -14.90 12.66 -1.66
C TYR A 191 -16.29 12.20 -2.08
N PHE A 192 -17.07 11.73 -1.10
CA PHE A 192 -18.39 11.13 -1.32
C PHE A 192 -18.31 10.01 -2.38
N THR A 193 -19.07 10.09 -3.48
CA THR A 193 -19.07 9.11 -4.57
C THR A 193 -18.04 9.39 -5.66
N ARG A 194 -17.05 10.25 -5.41
CA ARG A 194 -16.01 10.64 -6.39
C ARG A 194 -14.62 10.44 -5.79
N THR A 195 -13.66 10.13 -6.64
CA THR A 195 -12.24 10.07 -6.26
C THR A 195 -11.43 10.87 -7.25
N THR A 196 -10.72 11.89 -6.77
CA THR A 196 -9.73 12.60 -7.58
C THR A 196 -8.43 11.81 -7.53
N THR A 197 -7.90 11.44 -8.69
CA THR A 197 -6.68 10.63 -8.78
C THR A 197 -5.60 11.37 -9.57
N TYR A 198 -4.40 11.39 -9.02
CA TYR A 198 -3.16 11.73 -9.72
C TYR A 198 -2.23 10.51 -9.70
N GLN A 199 -1.53 10.26 -10.80
CA GLN A 199 -0.46 9.27 -10.84
C GLN A 199 0.64 9.78 -11.76
N GLY A 200 1.83 9.99 -11.20
CA GLY A 200 2.96 10.55 -11.94
C GLY A 200 4.23 10.52 -11.11
N TRP A 201 5.31 10.98 -11.72
CA TRP A 201 6.61 11.13 -11.05
C TRP A 201 6.61 12.34 -10.12
N ILE A 202 7.63 12.45 -9.26
CA ILE A 202 7.78 13.51 -8.26
C ILE A 202 8.20 14.82 -8.94
N ALA A 203 7.26 15.46 -9.63
CA ALA A 203 7.48 16.69 -10.38
C ALA A 203 7.25 17.96 -9.52
N PRO A 204 7.98 19.06 -9.77
CA PRO A 204 7.77 20.32 -9.05
C PRO A 204 6.32 20.81 -9.11
N GLY A 205 5.74 21.08 -7.95
CA GLY A 205 4.36 21.51 -7.75
C GLY A 205 3.31 20.42 -7.95
N SER A 206 3.68 19.17 -8.20
CA SER A 206 2.72 18.08 -8.43
C SER A 206 2.17 17.48 -7.13
N PRO A 207 1.02 16.76 -7.19
CA PRO A 207 0.55 15.96 -6.05
C PRO A 207 1.58 14.92 -5.58
N ALA A 208 2.42 14.37 -6.47
CA ALA A 208 3.49 13.45 -6.06
C ALA A 208 4.58 14.13 -5.22
N GLU A 209 5.01 15.34 -5.59
CA GLU A 209 5.95 16.11 -4.76
C GLU A 209 5.34 16.43 -3.39
N TRP A 210 4.10 16.91 -3.35
CA TRP A 210 3.39 17.13 -2.10
C TRP A 210 3.35 15.88 -1.23
N ALA A 211 2.97 14.72 -1.79
CA ALA A 211 2.89 13.47 -1.05
C ALA A 211 4.25 13.03 -0.49
N ASN A 212 5.32 13.23 -1.25
CA ASN A 212 6.69 12.94 -0.80
C ASN A 212 7.13 13.86 0.34
N GLU A 213 6.83 15.15 0.27
CA GLU A 213 7.12 16.12 1.33
C GLU A 213 6.29 15.87 2.60
N LEU A 214 5.02 15.49 2.46
CA LEU A 214 4.19 15.07 3.59
C LEU A 214 4.77 13.84 4.28
N ALA A 215 5.17 12.81 3.52
CA ALA A 215 5.78 11.61 4.09
C ALA A 215 7.06 11.94 4.87
N LYS A 216 7.93 12.81 4.33
CA LYS A 216 9.14 13.31 5.02
C LYS A 216 8.80 14.07 6.29
N THR A 217 7.77 14.92 6.25
CA THR A 217 7.31 15.71 7.41
C THR A 217 6.85 14.81 8.55
N LEU A 218 6.30 13.63 8.23
CA LEU A 218 5.82 12.66 9.21
C LEU A 218 6.92 11.74 9.78
N GLU A 219 8.11 11.66 9.17
CA GLU A 219 9.21 10.80 9.63
C GLU A 219 9.53 10.85 11.13
N PRO A 220 9.66 12.03 11.78
CA PRO A 220 9.97 12.09 13.21
C PRO A 220 8.82 11.64 14.12
N CYS A 221 7.61 11.46 13.57
CA CYS A 221 6.39 11.20 14.32
C CYS A 221 5.89 9.75 14.18
N TRP A 222 6.51 8.95 13.30
CA TRP A 222 6.11 7.56 13.13
C TRP A 222 6.34 6.75 14.41
N ARG A 223 5.31 6.02 14.80
CA ARG A 223 5.35 5.03 15.88
C ARG A 223 4.72 3.73 15.40
N PRO A 224 5.02 2.57 16.02
CA PRO A 224 4.34 1.32 15.68
C PRO A 224 2.81 1.51 15.68
N ALA A 225 2.16 1.04 14.62
CA ALA A 225 0.71 1.13 14.51
C ALA A 225 0.03 0.21 15.52
N ALA A 226 -1.05 0.70 16.14
CA ALA A 226 -1.84 -0.10 17.08
C ALA A 226 -2.81 -1.06 16.37
N ALA A 227 -3.20 -0.73 15.14
CA ALA A 227 -4.02 -1.59 14.30
C ALA A 227 -3.21 -2.80 13.81
N PRO A 228 -3.85 -3.96 13.54
CA PRO A 228 -3.18 -5.07 12.86
C PRO A 228 -2.67 -4.66 11.48
N PRO A 229 -1.53 -5.21 11.00
CA PRO A 229 -1.03 -4.91 9.67
C PRO A 229 -1.98 -5.41 8.56
N PRO A 230 -2.01 -4.76 7.38
CA PRO A 230 -3.00 -5.04 6.33
C PRO A 230 -2.97 -6.46 5.78
N TRP A 231 -1.81 -7.10 5.77
CA TRP A 231 -1.66 -8.50 5.31
C TRP A 231 -2.15 -9.54 6.32
N ARG A 232 -2.58 -9.12 7.51
CA ARG A 232 -3.24 -9.95 8.54
C ARG A 232 -4.74 -9.70 8.62
N LEU A 233 -5.27 -8.74 7.88
CA LEU A 233 -6.70 -8.46 7.83
C LEU A 233 -7.42 -9.45 6.90
N PRO A 234 -8.69 -9.77 7.17
CA PRO A 234 -9.47 -10.65 6.29
C PRO A 234 -9.57 -10.07 4.87
N PRO A 235 -9.86 -10.91 3.85
CA PRO A 235 -10.22 -10.43 2.53
C PRO A 235 -11.37 -9.41 2.63
N LYS A 236 -11.29 -8.33 1.85
CA LYS A 236 -12.41 -7.41 1.72
C LYS A 236 -13.53 -8.18 1.02
N ALA A 237 -14.72 -8.25 1.62
CA ALA A 237 -15.89 -8.75 0.91
C ALA A 237 -16.06 -7.89 -0.34
N VAL A 238 -16.17 -8.54 -1.50
CA VAL A 238 -16.53 -7.86 -2.75
C VAL A 238 -18.06 -7.89 -2.75
N ASP A 239 -18.66 -6.75 -2.47
CA ASP A 239 -20.11 -6.54 -2.67
C ASP A 239 -20.42 -6.31 -4.16
#